data_AF-A0A7C9MFS2-F1
#
_entry.id   AF-A0A7C9MFS2-F1
#
_cell.length_a   1.000
_cell.length_b   1.000
_cell.length_c   1.000
_cell.angle_alpha   90.00
_cell.angle_beta   90.00
_cell.angle_gamma   90.00
#
_symmetry.space_group_name_H-M   'P 1'
#
loop_
_entity.id
_entity.type
_entity.pdbx_description
1 polymer ?
#
loop_
_entity_poly.entity_id
_entity_poly.type
_entity_poly.pdbx_seq_one_letter_code
_entity_poly.pdbx_strand_id
1 'polypeptide(L)'
;MTTKSLGNPFSDKTDLRHGADCGCDGCLAGHGHDAGHAEPSMMSSEEMLERAVESAVVRSVFGHNDIGRRSFMGMLGGGTVAAALASVFPLDKAKAAILDNLGDPEKTDLNIGFVPITCATPIIMAQPMGFYERYGLNAQVIKTAGWAVARDKSLSGEYDASHMLTPMPLAMTLGAGSVATPYIMPAVENINGQAIVLSNEHMDKRDPAQWKGFTFGVPFEYSMHNFLLRYYVAEFGLDPDVDIQIRVVPPPEMVANLRAGNLDGYLSPDPFNQRAVWEGIGFIHTLTKDIWEGHPCCAFAAPLSFAEELPNTYGALLKSIIDATQYASNPANRKEISEAIAPTNYLNQPVPVIEQVLTGTYADGLGEVKQVPDRIDFDPFPWHSMGVWILTQMKRWGYIEGDVDYKGVAEQVYLAADAKKVMEDLGYEAPDVTYKSHTIMGKTFDPADPEGYVKSFAIGKG
;
A
#
# COMPACT_ATOMS: atom_id res chain seq x y z
N MET A 1 -38.35 40.82 -27.73
CA MET A 1 -37.03 41.47 -27.73
C MET A 1 -36.26 40.90 -26.55
N THR A 2 -35.29 40.04 -26.81
CA THR A 2 -34.44 39.42 -25.78
C THR A 2 -33.00 39.64 -26.18
N THR A 3 -32.41 40.70 -25.63
CA THR A 3 -30.98 40.99 -25.66
C THR A 3 -30.25 39.98 -24.75
N LYS A 4 -29.58 38.99 -25.36
CA LYS A 4 -28.57 38.18 -24.67
C LYS A 4 -27.23 38.90 -24.80
N SER A 5 -26.88 39.70 -23.80
CA SER A 5 -25.68 40.52 -23.73
C SER A 5 -24.52 39.82 -23.04
N LEU A 6 -24.14 38.63 -23.50
CA LEU A 6 -22.84 38.06 -23.19
C LEU A 6 -22.34 37.35 -24.44
N GLY A 7 -21.37 37.99 -25.11
CA GLY A 7 -20.68 37.42 -26.25
C GLY A 7 -19.90 36.15 -25.87
N ASN A 8 -19.26 35.54 -26.87
CA ASN A 8 -18.58 34.26 -26.76
C ASN A 8 -17.52 34.28 -25.63
N PRO A 9 -17.71 33.50 -24.54
CA PRO A 9 -16.79 33.47 -23.40
C PRO A 9 -15.45 32.78 -23.69
N PHE A 10 -15.25 32.27 -24.91
CA PHE A 10 -14.03 31.59 -25.34
C PHE A 10 -13.23 32.37 -26.39
N SER A 11 -13.47 33.69 -26.55
CA SER A 11 -12.64 34.53 -27.42
C SER A 11 -11.43 35.08 -26.68
N ASP A 12 -10.25 34.79 -27.23
CA ASP A 12 -8.93 35.34 -26.93
C ASP A 12 -8.81 36.88 -27.03
N LYS A 13 -9.84 37.56 -27.55
CA LYS A 13 -9.92 39.01 -27.69
C LYS A 13 -10.81 39.69 -26.64
N THR A 14 -11.30 38.95 -25.64
CA THR A 14 -12.19 39.50 -24.61
C THR A 14 -11.42 39.65 -23.29
N ASP A 15 -11.08 40.88 -22.92
CA ASP A 15 -10.52 41.20 -21.59
C ASP A 15 -11.68 41.27 -20.57
N LEU A 16 -11.68 40.34 -19.61
CA LEU A 16 -12.77 40.18 -18.63
C LEU A 16 -12.69 41.15 -17.45
N ARG A 17 -11.74 42.09 -17.44
CA ARG A 17 -11.54 42.96 -16.28
C ARG A 17 -12.49 44.16 -16.26
N HIS A 18 -12.96 44.65 -17.41
CA HIS A 18 -13.93 45.75 -17.49
C HIS A 18 -14.83 45.59 -18.73
N GLY A 19 -16.15 45.66 -18.54
CA GLY A 19 -17.11 45.58 -19.66
C GLY A 19 -17.09 46.82 -20.56
N ALA A 20 -17.56 46.68 -21.80
CA ALA A 20 -17.56 47.73 -22.82
C ALA A 20 -18.27 49.04 -22.40
N ASP A 21 -19.11 49.00 -21.36
CA ASP A 21 -19.89 50.13 -20.84
C ASP A 21 -19.40 50.62 -19.45
N CYS A 22 -18.13 50.37 -19.09
CA CYS A 22 -17.57 50.79 -17.79
C CYS A 22 -17.37 52.33 -17.72
N GLY A 23 -18.15 53.01 -16.89
CA GLY A 23 -18.12 54.46 -16.70
C GLY A 23 -17.18 54.97 -15.59
N CYS A 24 -16.07 54.29 -15.30
CA CYS A 24 -15.13 54.77 -14.29
C CYS A 24 -14.19 55.86 -14.84
N ASP A 25 -13.73 56.77 -13.98
CA ASP A 25 -12.93 57.95 -14.36
C ASP A 25 -11.62 57.59 -15.11
N GLY A 26 -11.08 56.40 -14.90
CA GLY A 26 -9.89 55.90 -15.61
C GLY A 26 -10.13 55.51 -17.08
N CYS A 27 -11.37 55.19 -17.47
CA CYS A 27 -11.72 54.83 -18.85
C CYS A 27 -12.18 56.05 -19.68
N LEU A 28 -12.58 57.15 -19.04
CA LEU A 28 -13.07 58.36 -19.70
C LEU A 28 -11.95 59.33 -20.09
N ALA A 29 -10.77 59.24 -19.47
CA ALA A 29 -9.62 60.05 -19.81
C ALA A 29 -8.75 59.35 -20.88
N GLY A 30 -9.08 59.55 -22.14
CA GLY A 30 -8.29 59.08 -23.27
C GLY A 30 -6.89 59.69 -23.29
N HIS A 31 -5.93 59.02 -22.64
CA HIS A 31 -4.50 59.29 -22.78
C HIS A 31 -3.77 58.00 -23.14
N GLY A 32 -3.35 57.92 -24.40
CA GLY A 32 -2.33 56.97 -24.83
C GLY A 32 -1.01 57.29 -24.13
N HIS A 33 -0.35 56.25 -23.63
CA HIS A 33 1.01 56.35 -23.12
C HIS A 33 1.91 55.35 -23.86
N ASP A 34 2.89 55.95 -24.54
CA ASP A 34 4.06 55.35 -25.13
C ASP A 34 4.77 54.41 -24.14
N ALA A 35 5.25 53.29 -24.68
CA ALA A 35 6.00 52.27 -23.99
C ALA A 35 7.39 52.78 -23.60
N GLY A 36 7.68 52.78 -22.30
CA GLY A 36 8.96 53.15 -21.74
C GLY A 36 9.08 52.72 -20.27
N HIS A 37 8.87 51.44 -19.98
CA HIS A 37 9.17 50.85 -18.68
C HIS A 37 9.97 49.56 -18.87
N ALA A 38 11.20 49.56 -18.39
CA ALA A 38 11.97 48.36 -18.13
C ALA A 38 11.21 47.53 -17.08
N GLU A 39 10.99 46.25 -17.38
CA GLU A 39 10.39 45.31 -16.44
C GLU A 39 11.25 45.17 -15.17
N PRO A 40 10.65 45.01 -13.98
CA PRO A 40 11.37 44.45 -12.86
C PRO A 40 11.66 42.98 -13.20
N SER A 41 12.94 42.63 -13.36
CA SER A 41 13.31 41.23 -13.58
C SER A 41 12.84 40.40 -12.39
N MET A 42 11.85 39.54 -12.59
CA MET A 42 11.56 38.45 -11.67
C MET A 42 12.81 37.56 -11.63
N MET A 43 13.41 37.43 -10.45
CA MET A 43 14.50 36.47 -10.24
C MET A 43 13.99 35.07 -10.55
N SER A 44 14.78 34.29 -11.27
CA SER A 44 14.39 32.92 -11.63
C SER A 44 14.41 32.01 -10.40
N SER A 45 13.67 30.91 -10.46
CA SER A 45 13.65 29.90 -9.39
C SER A 45 15.04 29.34 -9.07
N GLU A 46 15.96 29.35 -10.04
CA GLU A 46 17.38 28.98 -9.83
C GLU A 46 18.13 30.03 -8.99
N GLU A 47 17.95 31.32 -9.24
CA GLU A 47 18.62 32.40 -8.48
C GLU A 47 18.10 32.50 -7.04
N MET A 48 16.84 32.10 -6.80
CA MET A 48 16.27 31.99 -5.45
C MET A 48 16.82 30.78 -4.69
N LEU A 49 17.08 29.67 -5.39
CA LEU A 49 17.68 28.45 -4.84
C LEU A 49 19.15 28.67 -4.48
N GLU A 50 19.90 29.38 -5.34
CA GLU A 50 21.33 29.66 -5.16
C GLU A 50 21.60 30.56 -3.93
N ARG A 51 20.76 31.58 -3.68
CA ARG A 51 20.84 32.41 -2.46
C ARG A 51 20.42 31.69 -1.18
N ALA A 52 19.51 30.73 -1.27
CA ALA A 52 19.11 29.89 -0.13
C ALA A 52 20.23 28.91 0.25
N VAL A 53 20.95 28.39 -0.76
CA VAL A 53 22.14 27.55 -0.60
C VAL A 53 23.30 28.34 0.01
N GLU A 54 23.61 29.55 -0.48
CA GLU A 54 24.66 30.40 0.10
C GLU A 54 24.39 30.76 1.58
N SER A 55 23.13 30.98 1.96
CA SER A 55 22.74 31.32 3.33
C SER A 55 22.79 30.13 4.30
N ALA A 56 22.66 28.91 3.77
CA ALA A 56 22.74 27.65 4.55
C ALA A 56 24.19 27.18 4.73
N VAL A 57 25.05 27.36 3.73
CA VAL A 57 26.47 26.96 3.75
C VAL A 57 27.27 27.75 4.79
N VAL A 58 26.95 29.03 5.05
CA VAL A 58 27.66 29.82 6.07
C VAL A 58 27.35 29.37 7.50
N ARG A 59 26.20 28.70 7.74
CA ARG A 59 25.82 28.16 9.05
C ARG A 59 26.34 26.75 9.32
N SER A 60 26.72 25.99 8.30
CA SER A 60 27.25 24.63 8.46
C SER A 60 28.78 24.57 8.69
N VAL A 61 29.50 25.66 8.40
CA VAL A 61 30.98 25.67 8.38
C VAL A 61 31.65 25.88 9.76
N PHE A 62 30.95 26.28 10.82
CA PHE A 62 31.56 26.50 12.16
C PHE A 62 30.69 25.92 13.30
N GLY A 63 30.71 24.61 13.58
CA GLY A 63 31.66 23.96 14.50
C GLY A 63 30.93 23.09 15.55
N HIS A 64 31.48 22.14 16.33
CA HIS A 64 32.85 21.62 16.55
C HIS A 64 32.81 20.21 17.23
N ASN A 65 33.76 19.33 16.86
CA ASN A 65 34.59 18.44 17.71
C ASN A 65 34.66 16.94 17.37
N ASP A 66 35.91 16.43 17.51
CA ASP A 66 36.57 15.52 16.57
C ASP A 66 37.42 14.46 17.33
N ILE A 67 36.77 13.60 18.14
CA ILE A 67 37.46 12.65 19.06
C ILE A 67 37.02 11.18 18.90
N GLY A 68 35.97 10.88 18.12
CA GLY A 68 35.51 9.48 17.91
C GLY A 68 36.30 8.69 16.85
N ARG A 69 36.99 9.39 15.95
CA ARG A 69 37.50 8.81 14.69
C ARG A 69 38.70 7.86 14.83
N ARG A 70 39.34 7.78 16.00
CA ARG A 70 40.59 7.00 16.20
C ARG A 70 40.42 5.70 17.00
N SER A 71 39.24 5.38 17.52
CA SER A 71 39.03 4.15 18.31
C SER A 71 38.40 2.98 17.52
N PHE A 72 38.06 3.18 16.25
CA PHE A 72 37.29 2.21 15.46
C PHE A 72 38.14 1.30 14.56
N MET A 73 39.40 1.66 14.28
CA MET A 73 40.29 0.89 13.39
C MET A 73 41.12 -0.19 14.11
N GLY A 74 40.51 -0.92 15.05
CA GLY A 74 41.23 -1.79 15.98
C GLY A 74 40.97 -3.29 15.92
N MET A 75 39.84 -3.77 15.39
CA MET A 75 39.47 -5.19 15.60
C MET A 75 38.71 -5.81 14.44
N LEU A 76 39.44 -6.33 13.46
CA LEU A 76 39.01 -7.48 12.66
C LEU A 76 40.20 -8.39 12.39
N GLY A 77 40.11 -9.64 12.85
CA GLY A 77 41.02 -10.73 12.51
C GLY A 77 40.19 -11.98 12.22
N GLY A 78 40.29 -12.47 10.99
CA GLY A 78 39.41 -13.49 10.43
C GLY A 78 39.78 -14.93 10.73
N GLY A 79 38.76 -15.78 10.57
CA GLY A 79 38.91 -17.18 10.20
C GLY A 79 38.55 -18.19 11.30
N THR A 80 37.30 -18.65 11.34
CA THR A 80 36.89 -19.98 10.83
C THR A 80 35.44 -20.34 11.20
N VAL A 81 34.84 -21.13 10.29
CA VAL A 81 33.70 -22.06 10.46
C VAL A 81 32.28 -21.54 10.12
N ALA A 82 31.93 -21.80 8.85
CA ALA A 82 30.60 -21.81 8.26
C ALA A 82 29.67 -22.92 8.82
N ALA A 83 29.50 -23.02 10.14
CA ALA A 83 28.62 -24.04 10.75
C ALA A 83 27.79 -23.51 11.95
N ALA A 84 27.44 -22.23 11.95
CA ALA A 84 26.67 -21.60 13.03
C ALA A 84 25.65 -20.56 12.53
N LEU A 85 25.05 -20.76 11.35
CA LEU A 85 24.02 -19.86 10.81
C LEU A 85 22.63 -19.98 11.49
N ALA A 86 22.54 -20.60 12.67
CA ALA A 86 21.24 -20.86 13.32
C ALA A 86 21.18 -20.52 14.82
N SER A 87 22.20 -19.92 15.44
CA SER A 87 22.14 -19.72 16.91
C SER A 87 22.72 -18.44 17.50
N VAL A 88 23.34 -17.52 16.74
CA VAL A 88 23.78 -16.24 17.33
C VAL A 88 23.74 -15.11 16.30
N PHE A 89 22.57 -14.53 16.06
CA PHE A 89 22.46 -13.13 15.64
C PHE A 89 21.34 -12.50 16.47
N PRO A 90 21.63 -11.50 17.32
CA PRO A 90 20.59 -10.74 17.99
C PRO A 90 20.00 -9.76 16.97
N LEU A 91 19.14 -10.27 16.08
CA LEU A 91 18.44 -9.49 15.05
C LEU A 91 17.72 -8.28 15.68
N ASP A 92 17.17 -8.44 16.88
CA ASP A 92 16.46 -7.38 17.60
C ASP A 92 17.38 -6.21 17.99
N LYS A 93 18.64 -6.49 18.35
CA LYS A 93 19.59 -5.45 18.77
C LYS A 93 20.29 -4.78 17.60
N ALA A 94 20.50 -5.51 16.49
CA ALA A 94 21.05 -4.94 15.27
C ALA A 94 20.04 -4.00 14.59
N LYS A 95 18.76 -4.38 14.54
CA LYS A 95 17.69 -3.57 13.93
C LYS A 95 17.29 -2.36 14.77
N ALA A 96 17.15 -2.52 16.08
CA ALA A 96 16.81 -1.38 16.96
C ALA A 96 17.90 -0.29 16.99
N ALA A 97 19.19 -0.68 16.91
CA ALA A 97 20.30 0.28 16.92
C ALA A 97 20.43 1.10 15.63
N ILE A 98 19.87 0.63 14.51
CA ILE A 98 19.91 1.31 13.21
C ILE A 98 19.02 2.58 13.20
N LEU A 99 17.90 2.57 13.94
CA LEU A 99 16.92 3.66 13.89
C LEU A 99 17.21 4.83 14.85
N ASP A 100 18.05 4.62 15.88
CA ASP A 100 18.32 5.63 16.92
C ASP A 100 19.22 6.80 16.44
N ASN A 101 19.97 6.63 15.35
CA ASN A 101 20.80 7.66 14.73
C ASN A 101 20.90 7.41 13.22
N LEU A 102 19.80 7.58 12.49
CA LEU A 102 19.86 7.53 11.04
C LEU A 102 20.84 8.61 10.55
N GLY A 103 21.93 8.17 9.93
CA GLY A 103 22.80 9.05 9.17
C GLY A 103 22.15 9.43 7.83
N ASP A 104 22.92 10.08 6.97
CA ASP A 104 22.47 10.31 5.60
C ASP A 104 22.18 8.97 4.89
N PRO A 105 21.12 8.87 4.08
CA PRO A 105 20.83 7.67 3.30
C PRO A 105 22.02 7.25 2.43
N GLU A 106 22.44 5.99 2.50
CA GLU A 106 23.54 5.46 1.69
C GLU A 106 23.19 5.46 0.18
N LYS A 107 21.90 5.31 -0.11
CA LYS A 107 21.28 5.38 -1.43
C LYS A 107 20.01 6.22 -1.36
N THR A 108 19.88 7.22 -2.22
CA THR A 108 18.73 8.12 -2.26
C THR A 108 17.76 7.79 -3.40
N ASP A 109 18.28 7.40 -4.57
CA ASP A 109 17.48 7.03 -5.74
C ASP A 109 16.97 5.60 -5.60
N LEU A 110 15.67 5.41 -5.36
CA LEU A 110 15.08 4.10 -5.06
C LEU A 110 14.04 3.70 -6.09
N ASN A 111 14.00 2.41 -6.42
CA ASN A 111 12.95 1.82 -7.25
C ASN A 111 11.97 1.03 -6.37
N ILE A 112 10.71 1.47 -6.32
CA ILE A 112 9.66 0.82 -5.53
C ILE A 112 8.57 0.27 -6.44
N GLY A 113 8.43 -1.05 -6.50
CA GLY A 113 7.40 -1.70 -7.32
C GLY A 113 5.99 -1.57 -6.71
N PHE A 114 4.95 -1.36 -7.53
CA PHE A 114 3.56 -1.42 -7.07
C PHE A 114 2.57 -1.97 -8.10
N VAL A 115 1.55 -2.67 -7.61
CA VAL A 115 0.36 -3.04 -8.39
C VAL A 115 -0.68 -1.91 -8.22
N PRO A 116 -1.33 -1.42 -9.30
CA PRO A 116 -2.16 -0.21 -9.25
C PRO A 116 -3.53 -0.46 -8.61
N ILE A 117 -3.54 -0.57 -7.27
CA ILE A 117 -4.72 -0.75 -6.41
C ILE A 117 -4.68 0.25 -5.24
N THR A 118 -5.83 0.52 -4.61
CA THR A 118 -5.89 1.50 -3.49
C THR A 118 -5.13 1.03 -2.26
N CYS A 119 -4.81 -0.25 -2.15
CA CYS A 119 -3.94 -0.77 -1.11
C CYS A 119 -2.54 -0.15 -1.14
N ALA A 120 -2.04 0.22 -2.33
CA ALA A 120 -0.74 0.85 -2.52
C ALA A 120 -0.72 2.34 -2.16
N THR A 121 -1.80 2.89 -1.59
CA THR A 121 -1.96 4.33 -1.33
C THR A 121 -0.74 4.92 -0.62
N PRO A 122 -0.24 4.38 0.51
CA PRO A 122 0.92 4.97 1.19
C PRO A 122 2.17 5.04 0.30
N ILE A 123 2.44 4.01 -0.50
CA ILE A 123 3.59 3.97 -1.41
C ILE A 123 3.47 5.02 -2.52
N ILE A 124 2.31 5.09 -3.17
CA ILE A 124 2.15 5.90 -4.39
C ILE A 124 1.86 7.37 -4.10
N MET A 125 1.23 7.68 -2.95
CA MET A 125 1.01 9.06 -2.53
C MET A 125 2.28 9.70 -1.96
N ALA A 126 3.20 8.88 -1.42
CA ALA A 126 4.42 9.37 -0.77
C ALA A 126 5.32 10.18 -1.72
N GLN A 127 5.31 9.89 -3.03
CA GLN A 127 6.06 10.64 -4.03
C GLN A 127 5.47 12.03 -4.31
N PRO A 128 4.22 12.18 -4.83
CA PRO A 128 3.67 13.48 -5.18
C PRO A 128 3.39 14.38 -3.96
N MET A 129 3.27 13.80 -2.77
CA MET A 129 3.04 14.55 -1.52
C MET A 129 4.33 14.79 -0.70
N GLY A 130 5.50 14.44 -1.26
CA GLY A 130 6.80 14.80 -0.70
C GLY A 130 7.22 14.02 0.55
N PHE A 131 6.60 12.88 0.85
CA PHE A 131 7.01 12.06 1.98
C PHE A 131 8.39 11.44 1.77
N TYR A 132 8.73 10.99 0.55
CA TYR A 132 10.08 10.48 0.30
C TYR A 132 11.14 11.57 0.42
N GLU A 133 10.91 12.73 -0.20
CA GLU A 133 11.83 13.87 -0.17
C GLU A 133 12.09 14.39 1.25
N ARG A 134 11.04 14.41 2.10
CA ARG A 134 11.14 14.80 3.52
C ARG A 134 12.20 14.01 4.30
N TYR A 135 12.44 12.76 3.91
CA TYR A 135 13.42 11.88 4.54
C TYR A 135 14.69 11.69 3.68
N GLY A 136 14.94 12.59 2.72
CA GLY A 136 16.15 12.59 1.90
C GLY A 136 16.17 11.55 0.78
N LEU A 137 15.01 11.03 0.37
CA LEU A 137 14.89 10.00 -0.66
C LEU A 137 14.32 10.56 -1.95
N ASN A 138 14.86 10.09 -3.08
CA ASN A 138 14.33 10.28 -4.43
C ASN A 138 13.76 8.96 -4.94
N ALA A 139 12.66 8.51 -4.35
CA ALA A 139 12.04 7.25 -4.72
C ALA A 139 11.13 7.39 -5.95
N GLN A 140 11.27 6.44 -6.88
CA GLN A 140 10.41 6.26 -8.04
C GLN A 140 9.50 5.06 -7.81
N VAL A 141 8.18 5.28 -7.93
CA VAL A 141 7.20 4.19 -7.89
C VAL A 141 6.95 3.64 -9.28
N ILE A 142 7.17 2.33 -9.44
CA ILE A 142 7.15 1.64 -10.72
C ILE A 142 5.93 0.73 -10.76
N LYS A 143 4.99 1.07 -11.65
CA LYS A 143 3.79 0.27 -11.88
C LYS A 143 4.14 -1.10 -12.43
N THR A 144 3.51 -2.14 -11.87
CA THR A 144 3.70 -3.54 -12.25
C THR A 144 2.38 -4.14 -12.76
N ALA A 145 2.47 -5.02 -13.76
CA ALA A 145 1.31 -5.63 -14.41
C ALA A 145 0.55 -6.62 -13.51
N GLY A 146 1.20 -7.18 -12.50
CA GLY A 146 0.60 -8.13 -11.56
C GLY A 146 1.62 -8.68 -10.57
N TRP A 147 1.15 -9.48 -9.63
CA TRP A 147 1.92 -9.91 -8.46
C TRP A 147 3.07 -10.88 -8.77
N ALA A 148 2.92 -11.74 -9.78
CA ALA A 148 4.02 -12.62 -10.20
C ALA A 148 5.21 -11.80 -10.72
N VAL A 149 4.94 -10.78 -11.55
CA VAL A 149 5.98 -9.87 -12.05
C VAL A 149 6.57 -9.04 -10.91
N ALA A 150 5.74 -8.59 -9.96
CA ALA A 150 6.24 -7.85 -8.80
C ALA A 150 7.21 -8.70 -7.97
N ARG A 151 6.86 -9.96 -7.69
CA ARG A 151 7.74 -10.94 -7.04
C ARG A 151 9.04 -11.13 -7.82
N ASP A 152 8.97 -11.39 -9.12
CA ASP A 152 10.14 -11.74 -9.92
C ASP A 152 11.13 -10.56 -10.00
N LYS A 153 10.63 -9.33 -10.14
CA LYS A 153 11.44 -8.10 -10.11
C LYS A 153 12.04 -7.78 -8.74
N SER A 154 11.29 -8.08 -7.68
CA SER A 154 11.78 -8.00 -6.31
C SER A 154 12.91 -9.02 -6.04
N LEU A 155 12.81 -10.23 -6.59
CA LEU A 155 13.85 -11.26 -6.47
C LEU A 155 15.09 -10.97 -7.34
N SER A 156 14.92 -10.29 -8.48
CA SER A 156 16.04 -9.91 -9.36
C SER A 156 16.81 -8.67 -8.91
N GLY A 157 16.32 -7.96 -7.89
CA GLY A 157 16.89 -6.69 -7.43
C GLY A 157 16.59 -5.50 -8.33
N GLU A 158 15.61 -5.63 -9.24
CA GLU A 158 15.10 -4.48 -10.01
C GLU A 158 14.38 -3.46 -9.12
N TYR A 159 13.81 -3.94 -8.02
CA TYR A 159 13.16 -3.14 -6.98
C TYR A 159 13.96 -3.20 -5.69
N ASP A 160 14.24 -2.03 -5.11
CA ASP A 160 14.85 -1.90 -3.79
C ASP A 160 13.87 -2.32 -2.69
N ALA A 161 12.60 -2.00 -2.91
CA ALA A 161 11.47 -2.43 -2.09
C ALA A 161 10.20 -2.53 -2.93
N SER A 162 9.15 -3.12 -2.38
CA SER A 162 7.95 -3.44 -3.17
C SER A 162 6.70 -3.43 -2.32
N HIS A 163 5.62 -2.95 -2.93
CA HIS A 163 4.27 -3.29 -2.54
C HIS A 163 4.07 -4.80 -2.68
N MET A 164 3.71 -5.48 -1.58
CA MET A 164 3.45 -6.92 -1.59
C MET A 164 2.14 -7.25 -0.87
N LEU A 165 1.53 -8.36 -1.26
CA LEU A 165 0.46 -8.98 -0.48
C LEU A 165 1.09 -9.56 0.80
N THR A 166 0.45 -9.39 1.96
CA THR A 166 1.03 -9.81 3.25
C THR A 166 1.46 -11.28 3.35
N PRO A 167 0.90 -12.25 2.58
CA PRO A 167 1.45 -13.61 2.53
C PRO A 167 2.70 -13.78 1.66
N MET A 168 2.99 -12.89 0.72
CA MET A 168 4.11 -13.05 -0.21
C MET A 168 5.47 -13.08 0.50
N PRO A 169 5.81 -12.15 1.43
CA PRO A 169 7.09 -12.21 2.15
C PRO A 169 7.29 -13.50 2.94
N LEU A 170 6.21 -14.06 3.52
CA LEU A 170 6.23 -15.36 4.22
C LEU A 170 6.50 -16.50 3.24
N ALA A 171 5.76 -16.55 2.14
CA ALA A 171 5.91 -17.56 1.11
C ALA A 171 7.31 -17.54 0.47
N MET A 172 7.82 -16.35 0.13
CA MET A 172 9.17 -16.17 -0.42
C MET A 172 10.26 -16.61 0.56
N THR A 173 10.12 -16.26 1.84
CA THR A 173 11.07 -16.68 2.89
C THR A 173 11.09 -18.20 3.07
N LEU A 174 9.92 -18.85 2.99
CA LEU A 174 9.79 -20.30 3.08
C LEU A 174 10.09 -21.05 1.77
N GLY A 175 10.31 -20.35 0.66
CA GLY A 175 10.45 -20.97 -0.67
C GLY A 175 9.17 -21.59 -1.22
N ALA A 176 8.00 -21.18 -0.71
CA ALA A 176 6.71 -21.59 -1.25
C ALA A 176 6.45 -20.82 -2.56
N GLY A 177 6.41 -21.54 -3.68
CA GLY A 177 6.10 -20.96 -5.00
C GLY A 177 7.19 -20.06 -5.59
N SER A 178 8.40 -20.08 -5.02
CA SER A 178 9.59 -19.38 -5.52
C SER A 178 10.86 -19.93 -4.88
N VAL A 179 12.03 -19.42 -5.27
CA VAL A 179 13.29 -19.73 -4.58
C VAL A 179 13.28 -19.09 -3.19
N ALA A 180 13.59 -19.87 -2.15
CA ALA A 180 13.67 -19.38 -0.77
C ALA A 180 14.63 -18.19 -0.67
N THR A 181 14.09 -17.03 -0.33
CA THR A 181 14.82 -15.76 -0.22
C THR A 181 14.33 -15.01 1.01
N PRO A 182 15.20 -14.67 1.98
CA PRO A 182 14.81 -13.92 3.15
C PRO A 182 14.23 -12.55 2.78
N TYR A 183 12.95 -12.36 3.10
CA TYR A 183 12.24 -11.10 2.91
C TYR A 183 11.70 -10.58 4.24
N ILE A 184 11.62 -9.27 4.35
CA ILE A 184 11.09 -8.57 5.52
C ILE A 184 9.89 -7.72 5.12
N MET A 185 8.97 -7.56 6.07
CA MET A 185 7.72 -6.82 5.96
C MET A 185 7.59 -5.90 7.19
N PRO A 186 8.20 -4.70 7.14
CA PRO A 186 8.21 -3.82 8.31
C PRO A 186 6.96 -2.96 8.48
N ALA A 187 6.12 -2.80 7.46
CA ALA A 187 4.88 -2.05 7.61
C ALA A 187 3.76 -2.66 6.77
N VAL A 188 2.57 -2.77 7.37
CA VAL A 188 1.32 -2.99 6.64
C VAL A 188 0.96 -1.68 5.94
N GLU A 189 0.46 -1.76 4.71
CA GLU A 189 0.02 -0.56 4.01
C GLU A 189 -1.44 -0.29 4.25
N ASN A 190 -2.27 -1.33 4.28
CA ASN A 190 -3.69 -1.18 4.51
C ASN A 190 -4.29 -2.40 5.24
N ILE A 191 -5.36 -2.11 5.98
CA ILE A 191 -6.29 -3.11 6.51
C ILE A 191 -7.62 -2.99 5.76
N ASN A 192 -8.38 -4.08 5.71
CA ASN A 192 -9.62 -4.16 4.92
C ASN A 192 -9.38 -3.80 3.44
N GLY A 193 -10.31 -3.11 2.78
CA GLY A 193 -10.15 -2.56 1.42
C GLY A 193 -10.39 -3.53 0.27
N GLN A 194 -11.05 -4.65 0.55
CA GLN A 194 -11.39 -5.67 -0.45
C GLN A 194 -12.87 -6.04 -0.34
N ALA A 195 -13.38 -6.72 -1.36
CA ALA A 195 -14.75 -7.21 -1.39
C ALA A 195 -14.85 -8.48 -2.23
N ILE A 196 -15.90 -9.25 -1.96
CA ILE A 196 -16.42 -10.22 -2.91
C ILE A 196 -17.41 -9.47 -3.81
N VAL A 197 -17.16 -9.49 -5.11
CA VAL A 197 -18.04 -8.96 -6.14
C VAL A 197 -18.58 -10.10 -6.98
N LEU A 198 -19.87 -10.06 -7.29
CA LEU A 198 -20.52 -10.98 -8.21
C LEU A 198 -20.97 -10.26 -9.48
N SER A 199 -21.03 -10.98 -10.59
CA SER A 199 -21.67 -10.51 -11.81
C SER A 199 -23.15 -10.20 -11.54
N ASN A 200 -23.67 -9.16 -12.21
CA ASN A 200 -25.10 -8.84 -12.16
C ASN A 200 -26.00 -9.97 -12.67
N GLU A 201 -25.45 -10.95 -13.41
CA GLU A 201 -26.17 -12.18 -13.81
C GLU A 201 -26.52 -13.09 -12.62
N HIS A 202 -25.89 -12.89 -11.45
CA HIS A 202 -26.08 -13.72 -10.25
C HIS A 202 -26.76 -12.96 -9.10
N MET A 203 -27.52 -11.90 -9.40
CA MET A 203 -28.27 -11.14 -8.37
C MET A 203 -29.24 -12.00 -7.55
N ASP A 204 -29.72 -13.11 -8.10
CA ASP A 204 -30.61 -14.09 -7.47
C ASP A 204 -29.86 -15.20 -6.71
N LYS A 205 -28.52 -15.28 -6.84
CA LYS A 205 -27.66 -16.33 -6.26
C LYS A 205 -26.71 -15.74 -5.22
N ARG A 206 -27.27 -15.04 -4.24
CA ARG A 206 -26.51 -14.37 -3.18
C ARG A 206 -26.20 -15.27 -1.99
N ASP A 207 -26.83 -16.43 -1.87
CA ASP A 207 -26.44 -17.42 -0.87
C ASP A 207 -25.20 -18.18 -1.38
N PRO A 208 -24.05 -18.13 -0.67
CA PRO A 208 -22.84 -18.81 -1.11
C PRO A 208 -23.01 -20.32 -1.34
N ALA A 209 -23.97 -20.97 -0.69
CA ALA A 209 -24.28 -22.38 -0.95
C ALA A 209 -24.72 -22.65 -2.40
N GLN A 210 -25.17 -21.63 -3.14
CA GLN A 210 -25.57 -21.70 -4.55
C GLN A 210 -24.40 -21.53 -5.52
N TRP A 211 -23.19 -21.25 -5.05
CA TRP A 211 -22.03 -20.93 -5.90
C TRP A 211 -21.28 -22.16 -6.42
N LYS A 212 -21.78 -23.37 -6.17
CA LYS A 212 -21.18 -24.57 -6.75
C LYS A 212 -21.12 -24.48 -8.27
N GLY A 213 -19.92 -24.65 -8.83
CA GLY A 213 -19.60 -24.50 -10.25
C GLY A 213 -19.12 -23.09 -10.65
N PHE A 214 -19.14 -22.11 -9.73
CA PHE A 214 -18.71 -20.76 -10.04
C PHE A 214 -17.20 -20.68 -10.25
N THR A 215 -16.80 -19.74 -11.10
CA THR A 215 -15.42 -19.34 -11.32
C THR A 215 -15.14 -17.99 -10.66
N PHE A 216 -14.29 -17.98 -9.65
CA PHE A 216 -13.86 -16.79 -8.95
C PHE A 216 -12.46 -16.33 -9.37
N GLY A 217 -12.30 -15.02 -9.52
CA GLY A 217 -10.98 -14.37 -9.67
C GLY A 217 -10.36 -14.03 -8.31
N VAL A 218 -9.05 -14.24 -8.18
CA VAL A 218 -8.22 -13.69 -7.09
C VAL A 218 -6.94 -13.13 -7.69
N PRO A 219 -6.32 -12.10 -7.08
CA PRO A 219 -5.16 -11.44 -7.66
C PRO A 219 -3.90 -12.30 -7.70
N PHE A 220 -3.72 -13.17 -6.70
CA PHE A 220 -2.56 -14.04 -6.59
C PHE A 220 -2.84 -15.20 -5.64
N GLU A 221 -2.05 -16.26 -5.76
CA GLU A 221 -2.20 -17.48 -4.96
C GLU A 221 -1.81 -17.26 -3.49
N TYR A 222 -0.66 -16.61 -3.25
CA TYR A 222 -0.21 -16.19 -1.91
C TYR A 222 -0.80 -14.84 -1.55
N SER A 223 -2.12 -14.78 -1.34
CA SER A 223 -2.83 -13.54 -1.08
C SER A 223 -3.94 -13.69 -0.03
N MET A 224 -4.19 -12.61 0.70
CA MET A 224 -5.34 -12.54 1.62
C MET A 224 -6.66 -12.75 0.89
N HIS A 225 -6.74 -12.33 -0.37
CA HIS A 225 -7.88 -12.54 -1.23
C HIS A 225 -8.20 -14.03 -1.44
N ASN A 226 -7.18 -14.83 -1.77
CA ASN A 226 -7.33 -16.27 -1.92
C ASN A 226 -7.72 -16.92 -0.60
N PHE A 227 -7.02 -16.58 0.49
CA PHE A 227 -7.28 -17.19 1.80
C PHE A 227 -8.64 -16.80 2.39
N LEU A 228 -9.07 -15.55 2.26
CA LEU A 228 -10.38 -15.10 2.72
C LEU A 228 -11.51 -15.65 1.85
N LEU A 229 -11.34 -15.76 0.52
CA LEU A 229 -12.34 -16.38 -0.34
C LEU A 229 -12.51 -17.86 0.02
N ARG A 230 -11.41 -18.60 0.13
CA ARG A 230 -11.40 -20.01 0.56
C ARG A 230 -12.05 -20.18 1.93
N TYR A 231 -11.71 -19.32 2.88
CA TYR A 231 -12.30 -19.32 4.22
C TYR A 231 -13.81 -19.11 4.14
N TYR A 232 -14.24 -18.07 3.43
CA TYR A 232 -15.64 -17.69 3.29
C TYR A 232 -16.48 -18.84 2.71
N VAL A 233 -16.11 -19.36 1.54
CA VAL A 233 -16.91 -20.40 0.88
C VAL A 233 -16.90 -21.73 1.65
N ALA A 234 -15.79 -22.05 2.33
CA ALA A 234 -15.70 -23.25 3.17
C ALA A 234 -16.62 -23.17 4.40
N GLU A 235 -16.79 -22.00 5.02
CA GLU A 235 -17.75 -21.82 6.11
C GLU A 235 -19.20 -21.92 5.65
N PHE A 236 -19.47 -21.73 4.35
CA PHE A 236 -20.76 -22.02 3.72
C PHE A 236 -20.85 -23.44 3.13
N GLY A 237 -19.88 -24.30 3.41
CA GLY A 237 -19.92 -25.72 3.06
C GLY A 237 -19.46 -26.07 1.65
N LEU A 238 -18.82 -25.14 0.92
CA LEU A 238 -18.22 -25.40 -0.38
C LEU A 238 -16.72 -25.67 -0.25
N ASP A 239 -16.25 -26.75 -0.86
CA ASP A 239 -14.82 -26.99 -0.98
C ASP A 239 -14.25 -26.12 -2.12
N PRO A 240 -13.32 -25.18 -1.82
CA PRO A 240 -12.80 -24.26 -2.83
C PRO A 240 -11.96 -24.90 -3.93
N ASP A 241 -11.48 -26.14 -3.75
CA ASP A 241 -10.70 -26.87 -4.75
C ASP A 241 -11.53 -27.91 -5.53
N VAL A 242 -12.79 -28.15 -5.13
CA VAL A 242 -13.68 -29.15 -5.75
C VAL A 242 -14.97 -28.53 -6.28
N ASP A 243 -15.62 -27.69 -5.47
CA ASP A 243 -16.95 -27.17 -5.78
C ASP A 243 -16.92 -25.88 -6.58
N ILE A 244 -15.83 -25.11 -6.55
CA ILE A 244 -15.64 -23.88 -7.33
C ILE A 244 -14.29 -23.89 -8.05
N GLN A 245 -14.09 -22.93 -8.96
CA GLN A 245 -12.79 -22.67 -9.57
C GLN A 245 -12.24 -21.33 -9.09
N ILE A 246 -10.99 -21.31 -8.63
CA ILE A 246 -10.29 -20.08 -8.28
C ILE A 246 -9.19 -19.83 -9.32
N ARG A 247 -9.26 -18.69 -10.03
CA ARG A 247 -8.32 -18.30 -11.08
C ARG A 247 -7.52 -17.08 -10.64
N VAL A 248 -6.21 -17.13 -10.88
CA VAL A 248 -5.35 -15.96 -10.72
C VAL A 248 -5.58 -14.99 -11.88
N VAL A 249 -6.03 -13.78 -11.56
CA VAL A 249 -6.31 -12.72 -12.53
C VAL A 249 -5.75 -11.40 -11.99
N PRO A 250 -4.89 -10.67 -12.73
CA PRO A 250 -4.41 -9.37 -12.28
C PRO A 250 -5.56 -8.39 -12.00
N PRO A 251 -5.51 -7.58 -10.92
CA PRO A 251 -6.59 -6.66 -10.58
C PRO A 251 -7.09 -5.78 -11.75
N PRO A 252 -6.21 -5.19 -12.60
CA PRO A 252 -6.65 -4.40 -13.76
C PRO A 252 -7.51 -5.15 -14.78
N GLU A 253 -7.45 -6.48 -14.79
CA GLU A 253 -8.16 -7.35 -15.73
C GLU A 253 -9.47 -7.92 -15.14
N MET A 254 -9.72 -7.74 -13.85
CA MET A 254 -10.87 -8.33 -13.15
C MET A 254 -12.21 -7.90 -13.75
N VAL A 255 -12.39 -6.58 -13.91
CA VAL A 255 -13.64 -6.00 -14.41
C VAL A 255 -13.94 -6.46 -15.84
N ALA A 256 -12.91 -6.55 -16.68
CA ALA A 256 -13.05 -7.03 -18.06
C ALA A 256 -13.40 -8.52 -18.11
N ASN A 257 -12.80 -9.35 -17.25
CA ASN A 257 -13.12 -10.78 -17.17
C ASN A 257 -14.53 -11.04 -16.62
N LEU A 258 -14.98 -10.26 -15.65
CA LEU A 258 -16.36 -10.31 -15.15
C LEU A 258 -17.35 -9.94 -16.26
N ARG A 259 -17.09 -8.84 -16.99
CA ARG A 259 -17.92 -8.39 -18.13
C ARG A 259 -18.00 -9.42 -19.25
N ALA A 260 -16.91 -10.15 -19.50
CA ALA A 260 -16.84 -11.17 -20.54
C ALA A 260 -17.50 -12.50 -20.16
N GLY A 261 -17.96 -12.67 -18.92
CA GLY A 261 -18.49 -13.94 -18.41
C GLY A 261 -17.40 -15.00 -18.18
N ASN A 262 -16.13 -14.58 -18.10
CA ASN A 262 -15.01 -15.49 -17.77
C ASN A 262 -14.93 -15.79 -16.27
N LEU A 263 -15.57 -14.95 -15.45
CA LEU A 263 -15.68 -15.04 -14.00
C LEU A 263 -17.14 -14.82 -13.61
N ASP A 264 -17.63 -15.60 -12.65
CA ASP A 264 -18.93 -15.39 -12.00
C ASP A 264 -18.82 -14.34 -10.88
N GLY A 265 -17.63 -14.22 -10.30
CA GLY A 265 -17.29 -13.23 -9.29
C GLY A 265 -15.79 -13.17 -9.04
N TYR A 266 -15.39 -12.35 -8.07
CA TYR A 266 -14.01 -12.32 -7.60
C TYR A 266 -13.94 -11.81 -6.16
N LEU A 267 -12.85 -12.16 -5.47
CA LEU A 267 -12.41 -11.44 -4.28
C LEU A 267 -11.14 -10.67 -4.67
N SER A 268 -11.25 -9.35 -4.71
CA SER A 268 -10.23 -8.47 -5.28
C SER A 268 -10.09 -7.19 -4.45
N PRO A 269 -8.96 -6.46 -4.53
CA PRO A 269 -8.84 -5.19 -3.84
C PRO A 269 -9.51 -4.08 -4.65
N ASP A 270 -9.88 -3.02 -3.93
CA ASP A 270 -10.29 -1.78 -4.58
C ASP A 270 -9.12 -1.15 -5.39
N PRO A 271 -9.40 -0.32 -6.41
CA PRO A 271 -10.71 0.22 -6.77
C PRO A 271 -11.54 -0.67 -7.69
N PHE A 272 -11.07 -1.87 -8.03
CA PHE A 272 -11.73 -2.71 -9.04
C PHE A 272 -13.08 -3.27 -8.57
N ASN A 273 -13.31 -3.36 -7.26
CA ASN A 273 -14.64 -3.68 -6.73
C ASN A 273 -15.62 -2.55 -7.03
N GLN A 274 -15.27 -1.32 -6.62
CA GLN A 274 -16.10 -0.15 -6.89
C GLN A 274 -16.23 0.15 -8.39
N ARG A 275 -15.20 -0.18 -9.18
CA ARG A 275 -15.22 -0.01 -10.64
C ARG A 275 -16.24 -0.90 -11.32
N ALA A 276 -16.40 -2.16 -10.88
CA ALA A 276 -17.45 -3.04 -11.42
C ALA A 276 -18.86 -2.53 -11.15
N VAL A 277 -19.08 -1.94 -9.96
CA VAL A 277 -20.34 -1.26 -9.62
C VAL A 277 -20.55 -0.01 -10.48
N TRP A 278 -19.52 0.84 -10.58
CA TRP A 278 -19.54 2.07 -11.37
C TRP A 278 -19.89 1.81 -12.85
N GLU A 279 -19.39 0.71 -13.41
CA GLU A 279 -19.66 0.31 -14.80
C GLU A 279 -20.95 -0.52 -14.96
N GLY A 280 -21.68 -0.81 -13.88
CA GLY A 280 -22.92 -1.58 -13.92
C GLY A 280 -22.74 -3.04 -14.33
N ILE A 281 -21.57 -3.63 -14.06
CA ILE A 281 -21.23 -5.01 -14.44
C ILE A 281 -21.50 -5.99 -13.29
N GLY A 282 -21.25 -5.54 -12.06
CA GLY A 282 -21.38 -6.37 -10.88
C GLY A 282 -21.81 -5.57 -9.66
N PHE A 283 -22.06 -6.30 -8.57
CA PHE A 283 -22.44 -5.75 -7.28
C PHE A 283 -21.53 -6.27 -6.16
N ILE A 284 -21.37 -5.47 -5.12
CA ILE A 284 -20.63 -5.86 -3.92
C ILE A 284 -21.52 -6.80 -3.11
N HIS A 285 -21.11 -8.07 -3.01
CA HIS A 285 -21.81 -9.07 -2.22
C HIS A 285 -21.53 -8.90 -0.72
N THR A 286 -20.24 -8.78 -0.36
CA THR A 286 -19.80 -8.51 1.01
C THR A 286 -18.44 -7.83 0.98
N LEU A 287 -18.18 -6.94 1.94
CA LEU A 287 -16.82 -6.45 2.18
C LEU A 287 -16.02 -7.52 2.93
N THR A 288 -14.70 -7.55 2.76
CA THR A 288 -13.85 -8.48 3.52
C THR A 288 -13.73 -8.10 4.99
N LYS A 289 -13.99 -6.83 5.36
CA LYS A 289 -14.10 -6.42 6.77
C LYS A 289 -15.19 -7.21 7.50
N ASP A 290 -16.27 -7.57 6.80
CA ASP A 290 -17.38 -8.35 7.37
C ASP A 290 -17.01 -9.84 7.56
N ILE A 291 -15.92 -10.28 6.91
CA ILE A 291 -15.34 -11.64 7.08
C ILE A 291 -14.36 -11.62 8.25
N TRP A 292 -13.44 -10.65 8.25
CA TRP A 292 -12.45 -10.41 9.31
C TRP A 292 -12.17 -8.91 9.43
N GLU A 293 -12.71 -8.27 10.46
CA GLU A 293 -12.47 -6.85 10.71
C GLU A 293 -11.00 -6.56 10.99
N GLY A 294 -10.44 -5.58 10.27
CA GLY A 294 -9.06 -5.13 10.42
C GLY A 294 -8.02 -6.12 9.93
N HIS A 295 -8.40 -7.07 9.06
CA HIS A 295 -7.45 -8.00 8.46
C HIS A 295 -6.37 -7.25 7.66
N PRO A 296 -5.10 -7.70 7.66
CA PRO A 296 -4.09 -7.08 6.84
C PRO A 296 -4.34 -7.41 5.36
N CYS A 297 -3.90 -6.56 4.45
CA CYS A 297 -4.07 -6.79 3.01
C CYS A 297 -2.72 -6.74 2.29
N CYS A 298 -2.19 -5.55 2.10
CA CYS A 298 -0.90 -5.31 1.47
C CYS A 298 0.09 -4.72 2.47
N ALA A 299 1.36 -4.79 2.13
CA ALA A 299 2.45 -4.38 2.97
C ALA A 299 3.64 -3.92 2.15
N PHE A 300 4.39 -3.01 2.76
CA PHE A 300 5.71 -2.62 2.30
C PHE A 300 6.68 -3.74 2.68
N ALA A 301 7.37 -4.27 1.68
CA ALA A 301 8.32 -5.35 1.85
C ALA A 301 9.63 -5.08 1.11
N ALA A 302 10.72 -5.63 1.63
CA ALA A 302 12.06 -5.49 1.09
C ALA A 302 12.86 -6.78 1.29
N PRO A 303 13.89 -7.06 0.47
CA PRO A 303 14.82 -8.13 0.78
C PRO A 303 15.55 -7.80 2.09
N LEU A 304 15.84 -8.82 2.91
CA LEU A 304 16.54 -8.60 4.18
C LEU A 304 17.89 -7.88 3.98
N SER A 305 18.61 -8.20 2.89
CA SER A 305 19.89 -7.59 2.55
C SER A 305 19.80 -6.07 2.36
N PHE A 306 18.66 -5.52 1.92
CA PHE A 306 18.49 -4.08 1.79
C PHE A 306 18.55 -3.37 3.14
N ALA A 307 17.92 -3.93 4.18
CA ALA A 307 17.98 -3.38 5.53
C ALA A 307 19.36 -3.57 6.19
N GLU A 308 20.09 -4.63 5.83
CA GLU A 308 21.42 -4.92 6.38
C GLU A 308 22.54 -4.10 5.71
N GLU A 309 22.47 -3.92 4.40
CA GLU A 309 23.51 -3.26 3.59
C GLU A 309 23.31 -1.74 3.50
N LEU A 310 22.05 -1.27 3.50
CA LEU A 310 21.69 0.15 3.38
C LEU A 310 20.77 0.58 4.55
N PRO A 311 21.23 0.47 5.81
CA PRO A 311 20.40 0.67 6.99
C PRO A 311 19.81 2.09 7.13
N ASN A 312 20.55 3.15 6.77
CA ASN A 312 20.02 4.52 6.84
C ASN A 312 18.94 4.75 5.77
N THR A 313 19.19 4.30 4.54
CA THR A 313 18.21 4.34 3.45
C THR A 313 16.95 3.56 3.80
N TYR A 314 17.10 2.35 4.32
CA TYR A 314 16.00 1.53 4.78
C TYR A 314 15.18 2.24 5.87
N GLY A 315 15.84 2.81 6.88
CA GLY A 315 15.18 3.53 7.96
C GLY A 315 14.46 4.80 7.49
N ALA A 316 15.07 5.56 6.57
CA ALA A 316 14.44 6.72 5.94
C ALA A 316 13.20 6.30 5.12
N LEU A 317 13.29 5.19 4.39
CA LEU A 317 12.18 4.67 3.61
C LEU A 317 11.04 4.20 4.51
N LEU A 318 11.34 3.44 5.56
CA LEU A 318 10.35 3.01 6.54
C LEU A 318 9.67 4.19 7.22
N LYS A 319 10.42 5.24 7.61
CA LYS A 319 9.87 6.49 8.14
C LYS A 319 8.91 7.15 7.14
N SER A 320 9.30 7.24 5.87
CA SER A 320 8.45 7.83 4.83
C SER A 320 7.14 7.07 4.63
N ILE A 321 7.17 5.73 4.66
CA ILE A 321 6.00 4.89 4.46
C ILE A 321 5.08 4.96 5.68
N ILE A 322 5.60 4.85 6.91
CA ILE A 322 4.77 4.93 8.12
C ILE A 322 4.12 6.31 8.25
N ASP A 323 4.85 7.38 7.95
CA ASP A 323 4.30 8.75 7.94
C ASP A 323 3.18 8.90 6.88
N ALA A 324 3.40 8.38 5.66
CA ALA A 324 2.38 8.37 4.62
C ALA A 324 1.14 7.52 4.98
N THR A 325 1.34 6.34 5.60
CA THR A 325 0.25 5.48 6.07
C THR A 325 -0.58 6.19 7.13
N GLN A 326 0.06 6.87 8.09
CA GLN A 326 -0.64 7.63 9.13
C GLN A 326 -1.34 8.86 8.58
N TYR A 327 -0.77 9.49 7.54
CA TYR A 327 -1.47 10.56 6.84
C TYR A 327 -2.75 10.05 6.14
N ALA A 328 -2.70 8.86 5.55
CA ALA A 328 -3.84 8.24 4.88
C ALA A 328 -4.92 7.71 5.85
N SER A 329 -4.54 7.35 7.07
CA SER A 329 -5.48 6.88 8.11
C SER A 329 -6.46 7.98 8.52
N ASN A 330 -6.02 9.25 8.53
CA ASN A 330 -6.88 10.39 8.83
C ASN A 330 -7.98 10.59 7.75
N PRO A 331 -9.28 10.43 8.08
CA PRO A 331 -10.36 10.57 7.11
C PRO A 331 -10.43 11.93 6.41
N ALA A 332 -9.95 13.00 7.05
CA ALA A 332 -9.95 14.34 6.47
C ALA A 332 -9.05 14.46 5.22
N ASN A 333 -8.00 13.64 5.15
CA ASN A 333 -7.01 13.67 4.08
C ASN A 333 -7.42 12.79 2.88
N ARG A 334 -8.38 11.88 3.06
CA ARG A 334 -8.68 10.85 2.06
C ARG A 334 -9.20 11.38 0.72
N LYS A 335 -9.81 12.57 0.69
CA LYS A 335 -10.28 13.22 -0.54
C LYS A 335 -9.12 13.73 -1.39
N GLU A 336 -8.21 14.50 -0.83
CA GLU A 336 -7.03 14.98 -1.57
C GLU A 336 -6.11 13.83 -2.00
N ILE A 337 -6.01 12.78 -1.19
CA ILE A 337 -5.27 11.56 -1.56
C ILE A 337 -5.87 10.93 -2.82
N SER A 338 -7.20 10.90 -2.93
CA SER A 338 -7.87 10.33 -4.10
C SER A 338 -7.50 11.06 -5.40
N GLU A 339 -7.29 12.37 -5.34
CA GLU A 339 -6.84 13.19 -6.47
C GLU A 339 -5.36 12.93 -6.79
N ALA A 340 -4.51 12.84 -5.76
CA ALA A 340 -3.07 12.61 -5.93
C ALA A 340 -2.74 11.28 -6.60
N ILE A 341 -3.52 10.23 -6.33
CA ILE A 341 -3.24 8.86 -6.82
C ILE A 341 -4.07 8.43 -8.05
N ALA A 342 -5.01 9.27 -8.51
CA ALA A 342 -5.80 9.02 -9.70
C ALA A 342 -5.04 9.02 -11.06
N PRO A 343 -4.01 9.86 -11.27
CA PRO A 343 -3.35 10.01 -12.57
C PRO A 343 -2.79 8.73 -13.18
N THR A 344 -2.48 8.78 -14.49
CA THR A 344 -2.09 7.62 -15.31
C THR A 344 -0.81 6.93 -14.85
N ASN A 345 0.13 7.66 -14.26
CA ASN A 345 1.34 7.08 -13.66
C ASN A 345 1.04 6.25 -12.39
N TYR A 346 -0.11 6.48 -11.74
CA TYR A 346 -0.56 5.78 -10.52
C TYR A 346 -1.73 4.83 -10.83
N LEU A 347 -2.94 5.06 -10.31
CA LEU A 347 -4.05 4.11 -10.47
C LEU A 347 -4.67 4.15 -11.86
N ASN A 348 -4.62 5.30 -12.56
CA ASN A 348 -5.34 5.53 -13.82
C ASN A 348 -6.85 5.22 -13.69
N GLN A 349 -7.48 5.72 -12.62
CA GLN A 349 -8.89 5.52 -12.32
C GLN A 349 -9.59 6.86 -12.09
N PRO A 350 -10.91 6.97 -12.34
CA PRO A 350 -11.68 8.16 -12.05
C PRO A 350 -11.62 8.50 -10.56
N VAL A 351 -11.36 9.77 -10.25
CA VAL A 351 -11.34 10.29 -8.87
C VAL A 351 -12.60 9.87 -8.09
N PRO A 352 -13.83 9.97 -8.63
CA PRO A 352 -15.02 9.56 -7.87
C PRO A 352 -15.05 8.08 -7.49
N VAL A 353 -14.39 7.20 -8.24
CA VAL A 353 -14.31 5.77 -7.90
C VAL A 353 -13.33 5.58 -6.73
N ILE A 354 -12.19 6.27 -6.76
CA ILE A 354 -11.20 6.21 -5.68
C ILE A 354 -11.75 6.86 -4.41
N GLU A 355 -12.42 8.01 -4.52
CA GLU A 355 -13.03 8.71 -3.38
C GLU A 355 -14.09 7.85 -2.69
N GLN A 356 -14.94 7.14 -3.44
CA GLN A 356 -15.93 6.22 -2.87
C GLN A 356 -15.29 5.10 -2.05
N VAL A 357 -14.11 4.64 -2.46
CA VAL A 357 -13.34 3.63 -1.73
C VAL A 357 -12.75 4.24 -0.47
N LEU A 358 -11.96 5.32 -0.59
CA LEU A 358 -11.21 5.87 0.53
C LEU A 358 -12.12 6.51 1.58
N THR A 359 -13.21 7.16 1.18
CA THR A 359 -14.14 7.81 2.13
C THR A 359 -15.21 6.88 2.68
N GLY A 360 -15.39 5.70 2.06
CA GLY A 360 -16.39 4.74 2.52
C GLY A 360 -17.84 5.10 2.19
N THR A 361 -18.10 6.13 1.39
CA THR A 361 -19.45 6.42 0.88
C THR A 361 -19.56 5.94 -0.55
N TYR A 362 -20.33 4.89 -0.82
CA TYR A 362 -20.30 4.20 -2.12
C TYR A 362 -21.64 3.54 -2.47
N ALA A 363 -21.91 3.40 -3.77
CA ALA A 363 -22.99 2.54 -4.24
C ALA A 363 -22.56 1.07 -4.15
N ASP A 364 -23.44 0.19 -3.69
CA ASP A 364 -23.16 -1.25 -3.56
C ASP A 364 -23.49 -2.07 -4.83
N GLY A 365 -24.16 -1.46 -5.81
CA GLY A 365 -24.63 -2.14 -7.03
C GLY A 365 -25.95 -2.90 -6.85
N LEU A 366 -26.55 -2.86 -5.66
CA LEU A 366 -27.87 -3.42 -5.33
C LEU A 366 -28.95 -2.33 -5.16
N GLY A 367 -28.59 -1.08 -5.46
CA GLY A 367 -29.49 0.07 -5.40
C GLY A 367 -29.39 0.87 -4.10
N GLU A 368 -28.44 0.55 -3.22
CA GLU A 368 -28.21 1.29 -1.98
C GLU A 368 -26.89 2.05 -2.01
N VAL A 369 -26.86 3.18 -1.31
CA VAL A 369 -25.63 3.89 -0.96
C VAL A 369 -25.26 3.52 0.46
N LYS A 370 -24.08 2.93 0.63
CA LYS A 370 -23.51 2.54 1.91
C LYS A 370 -22.60 3.65 2.45
N GLN A 371 -22.53 3.73 3.78
CA GLN A 371 -21.60 4.59 4.50
C GLN A 371 -20.82 3.71 5.48
N VAL A 372 -19.63 3.29 5.06
CA VAL A 372 -18.70 2.44 5.81
C VAL A 372 -17.33 3.11 5.74
N PRO A 373 -17.07 4.16 6.56
CA PRO A 373 -15.84 4.95 6.49
C PRO A 373 -14.55 4.13 6.64
N ASP A 374 -14.64 2.99 7.31
CA ASP A 374 -13.59 2.01 7.58
C ASP A 374 -13.67 0.78 6.64
N ARG A 375 -14.29 0.93 5.45
CA ARG A 375 -14.25 -0.11 4.40
C ARG A 375 -12.83 -0.43 3.96
N ILE A 376 -11.96 0.57 4.01
CA ILE A 376 -10.51 0.50 3.93
C ILE A 376 -9.97 1.41 5.03
N ASP A 377 -8.88 1.00 5.66
CA ASP A 377 -8.13 1.86 6.56
C ASP A 377 -6.64 1.57 6.47
N PHE A 378 -5.83 2.42 7.10
CA PHE A 378 -4.39 2.44 7.00
C PHE A 378 -3.79 2.33 8.40
N ASP A 379 -3.34 1.13 8.77
CA ASP A 379 -2.63 0.85 10.02
C ASP A 379 -1.28 0.22 9.66
N PRO A 380 -0.15 0.86 9.99
CA PRO A 380 1.16 0.36 9.60
C PRO A 380 1.63 -0.86 10.39
N PHE A 381 0.99 -1.23 11.50
CA PHE A 381 1.57 -2.17 12.44
C PHE A 381 1.53 -3.63 11.95
N PRO A 382 2.68 -4.31 11.78
CA PRO A 382 2.74 -5.67 11.26
C PRO A 382 2.54 -6.71 12.37
N TRP A 383 1.29 -6.94 12.77
CA TRP A 383 0.93 -7.89 13.83
C TRP A 383 1.45 -9.32 13.55
N HIS A 384 2.31 -9.85 14.43
CA HIS A 384 2.80 -11.24 14.33
C HIS A 384 1.65 -12.25 14.36
N SER A 385 0.62 -12.01 15.17
CA SER A 385 -0.59 -12.86 15.18
C SER A 385 -1.25 -13.00 13.81
N MET A 386 -1.27 -11.95 12.99
CA MET A 386 -1.83 -12.03 11.64
C MET A 386 -0.91 -12.83 10.70
N GLY A 387 0.41 -12.69 10.84
CA GLY A 387 1.39 -13.53 10.14
C GLY A 387 1.22 -15.01 10.47
N VAL A 388 1.01 -15.35 11.75
CA VAL A 388 0.68 -16.72 12.18
C VAL A 388 -0.61 -17.20 11.53
N TRP A 389 -1.68 -16.39 11.52
CA TRP A 389 -2.93 -16.78 10.85
C TRP A 389 -2.71 -17.10 9.36
N ILE A 390 -1.96 -16.27 8.65
CA ILE A 390 -1.66 -16.47 7.22
C ILE A 390 -0.94 -17.80 7.03
N LEU A 391 0.08 -18.08 7.83
CA LEU A 391 0.80 -19.35 7.81
C LEU A 391 -0.13 -20.54 8.09
N THR A 392 -1.11 -20.40 9.00
CA THR A 392 -2.11 -21.46 9.24
C THR A 392 -2.97 -21.73 8.00
N GLN A 393 -3.36 -20.69 7.27
CA GLN A 393 -4.15 -20.86 6.05
C GLN A 393 -3.30 -21.41 4.90
N MET A 394 -2.03 -21.04 4.82
CA MET A 394 -1.07 -21.67 3.90
C MET A 394 -0.98 -23.18 4.18
N LYS A 395 -0.87 -23.60 5.44
CA LYS A 395 -0.86 -25.03 5.80
C LYS A 395 -2.19 -25.71 5.52
N ARG A 396 -3.32 -25.11 5.95
CA ARG A 396 -4.68 -25.65 5.75
C ARG A 396 -4.95 -26.01 4.29
N TRP A 397 -4.42 -25.24 3.34
CA TRP A 397 -4.65 -25.43 1.91
C TRP A 397 -3.47 -26.09 1.18
N GLY A 398 -2.48 -26.63 1.91
CA GLY A 398 -1.37 -27.40 1.34
C GLY A 398 -0.31 -26.57 0.60
N TYR A 399 -0.21 -25.28 0.89
CA TYR A 399 0.85 -24.42 0.35
C TYR A 399 2.20 -24.60 1.06
N ILE A 400 2.15 -25.06 2.31
CA ILE A 400 3.31 -25.45 3.11
C ILE A 400 2.97 -26.77 3.81
N GLU A 401 3.96 -27.65 3.91
CA GLU A 401 3.79 -29.00 4.46
C GLU A 401 4.66 -29.20 5.70
N GLY A 402 4.30 -30.19 6.53
CA GLY A 402 5.08 -30.58 7.71
C GLY A 402 4.88 -29.68 8.94
N ASP A 403 5.84 -29.76 9.85
CA ASP A 403 5.86 -28.94 11.07
C ASP A 403 6.33 -27.53 10.73
N VAL A 404 5.53 -26.52 11.07
CA VAL A 404 5.79 -25.12 10.77
C VAL A 404 6.13 -24.40 12.06
N ASP A 405 7.29 -23.73 12.11
CA ASP A 405 7.61 -22.79 13.18
C ASP A 405 6.89 -21.45 12.92
N TYR A 406 5.58 -21.43 13.19
CA TYR A 406 4.73 -20.28 12.91
C TYR A 406 5.25 -19.00 13.56
N LYS A 407 5.69 -19.10 14.81
CA LYS A 407 6.17 -17.98 15.60
C LYS A 407 7.48 -17.45 15.03
N GLY A 408 8.48 -18.32 14.85
CA GLY A 408 9.79 -17.93 14.35
C GLY A 408 9.71 -17.30 12.96
N VAL A 409 8.90 -17.87 12.05
CA VAL A 409 8.72 -17.32 10.70
C VAL A 409 7.99 -15.97 10.74
N ALA A 410 6.93 -15.84 11.54
CA ALA A 410 6.22 -14.57 11.67
C ALA A 410 7.13 -13.47 12.24
N GLU A 411 7.90 -13.75 13.29
CA GLU A 411 8.82 -12.79 13.92
C GLU A 411 10.00 -12.43 13.02
N GLN A 412 10.49 -13.37 12.20
CA GLN A 412 11.54 -13.12 11.21
C GLN A 412 11.10 -12.14 10.12
N VAL A 413 9.87 -12.31 9.61
CA VAL A 413 9.39 -11.58 8.45
C VAL A 413 8.70 -10.27 8.85
N TYR A 414 7.86 -10.26 9.87
CA TYR A 414 7.03 -9.11 10.25
C TYR A 414 7.78 -8.27 11.29
N LEU A 415 8.32 -7.12 10.89
CA LEU A 415 9.24 -6.35 11.73
C LEU A 415 8.51 -5.36 12.65
N ALA A 416 7.72 -5.90 13.58
CA ALA A 416 6.92 -5.09 14.50
C ALA A 416 7.74 -4.19 15.42
N ALA A 417 8.96 -4.59 15.78
CA ALA A 417 9.87 -3.76 16.58
C ALA A 417 10.30 -2.49 15.82
N ASP A 418 10.71 -2.65 14.55
CA ASP A 418 11.12 -1.55 13.67
C ASP A 418 9.94 -0.61 13.42
N ALA A 419 8.75 -1.16 13.16
CA ALA A 419 7.51 -0.40 13.01
C ALA A 419 7.19 0.43 14.26
N LYS A 420 7.19 -0.22 15.44
CA LYS A 420 6.95 0.44 16.73
C LYS A 420 7.91 1.60 16.94
N LYS A 421 9.20 1.35 16.74
CA LYS A 421 10.25 2.33 16.94
C LYS A 421 10.06 3.55 16.03
N VAL A 422 9.78 3.33 14.75
CA VAL A 422 9.52 4.43 13.81
C VAL A 422 8.23 5.19 14.14
N MET A 423 7.17 4.49 14.53
CA MET A 423 5.91 5.13 14.95
C MET A 423 6.17 6.04 16.16
N GLU A 424 6.86 5.56 17.19
CA GLU A 424 7.21 6.34 18.38
C GLU A 424 8.13 7.54 18.05
N ASP A 425 9.13 7.35 17.19
CA ASP A 425 10.02 8.42 16.73
C ASP A 425 9.26 9.55 16.01
N LEU A 426 8.18 9.20 15.29
CA LEU A 426 7.30 10.14 14.59
C LEU A 426 6.19 10.70 15.50
N GLY A 427 6.11 10.27 16.76
CA GLY A 427 5.11 10.72 17.73
C GLY A 427 3.74 10.05 17.60
N TYR A 428 3.66 8.90 16.93
CA TYR A 428 2.45 8.10 16.80
C TYR A 428 2.36 7.03 17.90
N GLU A 429 1.13 6.60 18.23
CA GLU A 429 0.91 5.48 19.16
C GLU A 429 1.23 4.15 18.49
N ALA A 430 1.94 3.26 19.21
CA ALA A 430 2.26 1.93 18.76
C ALA A 430 1.86 0.87 19.80
N PRO A 431 1.39 -0.31 19.39
CA PRO A 431 1.07 -1.39 20.33
C PRO A 431 2.26 -1.86 21.18
N ASP A 432 1.98 -2.23 22.44
CA ASP A 432 2.96 -2.88 23.33
C ASP A 432 3.08 -4.39 23.13
N VAL A 433 2.12 -4.97 22.43
CA VAL A 433 2.07 -6.41 22.12
C VAL A 433 1.91 -6.62 20.63
N THR A 434 2.48 -7.70 20.12
CA THR A 434 2.43 -8.08 18.69
C THR A 434 1.50 -9.26 18.42
N TYR A 435 1.04 -9.92 19.48
CA TYR A 435 0.12 -11.04 19.45
C TYR A 435 -1.22 -10.70 20.10
N LYS A 436 -2.30 -10.99 19.38
CA LYS A 436 -3.67 -10.94 19.89
C LYS A 436 -4.51 -12.03 19.21
N SER A 437 -5.55 -12.48 19.89
CA SER A 437 -6.56 -13.34 19.27
C SER A 437 -7.42 -12.55 18.31
N HIS A 438 -7.94 -13.22 17.28
CA HIS A 438 -8.82 -12.63 16.27
C HIS A 438 -10.12 -13.42 16.18
N THR A 439 -11.20 -12.77 15.77
CA THR A 439 -12.46 -13.44 15.46
C THR A 439 -12.75 -13.34 13.97
N ILE A 440 -12.83 -14.48 13.29
CA ILE A 440 -13.06 -14.57 11.85
C ILE A 440 -14.32 -15.40 11.62
N MET A 441 -15.37 -14.77 11.08
CA MET A 441 -16.70 -15.36 10.91
C MET A 441 -17.21 -16.09 12.18
N GLY A 442 -17.02 -15.49 13.35
CA GLY A 442 -17.48 -16.05 14.63
C GLY A 442 -16.57 -17.13 15.24
N LYS A 443 -15.55 -17.61 14.52
CA LYS A 443 -14.52 -18.51 15.08
C LYS A 443 -13.38 -17.69 15.68
N THR A 444 -12.94 -18.07 16.87
CA THR A 444 -11.77 -17.44 17.52
C THR A 444 -10.50 -18.13 17.05
N PHE A 445 -9.58 -17.34 16.51
CA PHE A 445 -8.21 -17.73 16.24
C PHE A 445 -7.31 -17.28 17.40
N ASP A 446 -6.72 -18.25 18.10
CA ASP A 446 -5.67 -18.03 19.08
C ASP A 446 -4.30 -18.29 18.42
N PRO A 447 -3.43 -17.27 18.26
CA PRO A 447 -2.11 -17.47 17.67
C PRO A 447 -1.19 -18.38 18.50
N ALA A 448 -1.56 -18.71 19.75
CA ALA A 448 -0.84 -19.70 20.56
C ALA A 448 -1.19 -21.17 20.21
N ASP A 449 -2.31 -21.42 19.51
CA ASP A 449 -2.74 -22.75 19.05
C ASP A 449 -3.10 -22.77 17.55
N PRO A 450 -2.14 -22.50 16.65
CA PRO A 450 -2.38 -22.49 15.21
C PRO A 450 -2.81 -23.86 14.66
N GLU A 451 -2.29 -24.95 15.23
CA GLU A 451 -2.61 -26.32 14.80
C GLU A 451 -4.02 -26.74 15.23
N GLY A 452 -4.43 -26.41 16.46
CA GLY A 452 -5.80 -26.62 16.93
C GLY A 452 -6.80 -25.83 16.08
N TYR A 453 -6.46 -24.61 15.68
CA TYR A 453 -7.27 -23.81 14.77
C TYR A 453 -7.48 -24.50 13.41
N VAL A 454 -6.41 -24.96 12.75
CA VAL A 454 -6.52 -25.67 11.46
C VAL A 454 -7.39 -26.93 11.59
N LYS A 455 -7.19 -27.72 12.65
CA LYS A 455 -7.97 -28.95 12.91
C LYS A 455 -9.44 -28.70 13.26
N SER A 456 -9.82 -27.46 13.57
CA SER A 456 -11.20 -27.09 13.89
C SER A 456 -12.10 -26.95 12.67
N PHE A 457 -11.54 -26.97 11.46
CA PHE A 457 -12.28 -26.83 10.21
C PHE A 457 -12.67 -28.19 9.63
N ALA A 458 -13.89 -28.27 9.09
CA ALA A 458 -14.38 -29.47 8.41
C ALA A 458 -13.82 -29.62 6.98
N ILE A 459 -13.42 -28.51 6.36
CA ILE A 459 -12.93 -28.44 4.97
C ILE A 459 -11.50 -27.90 4.98
N GLY A 460 -10.57 -28.65 4.38
CA GLY A 460 -9.14 -28.34 4.26
C GLY A 460 -8.40 -29.47 3.53
N LYS A 461 -7.08 -29.32 3.29
CA LYS A 461 -6.24 -30.30 2.59
C LYS A 461 -5.48 -31.28 3.51
N GLY A 462 -5.78 -31.30 4.81
CA GLY A 462 -5.11 -32.16 5.80
C GLY A 462 -5.93 -32.37 7.04
#